data_AF-A0A403MPK7-F1
#
_entry.id   AF-A0A403MPK7-F1
#
_cell.length_a   1.000
_cell.length_b   1.000
_cell.length_c   1.000
_cell.angle_alpha   90.00
_cell.angle_beta   90.00
_cell.angle_gamma   90.00
#
_symmetry.space_group_name_H-M   'P 1'
#
loop_
_entity.id
_entity.type
_entity.pdbx_description
1 polymer ?
#
loop_
_entity_poly.entity_id
_entity_poly.type
_entity_poly.pdbx_seq_one_letter_code
_entity_poly.pdbx_strand_id
1 'polypeptide(L)'
;MRGIGAVIHFRSPTPGSTSLPDFSGMWNSIRDWFALSAQDEAAQCFRAFYQPDEGTSPPDRLKHFLRLKALASPGRQDNFTAERILGTGETICMIASGKNSDLPSVTLHMSDQEWHSTQHQKEAVDSPLSSVSDDNQAATATGTGGGVEARPKGSPITRTQIQAWQELSPEAKREAGGWKVWAQSQGISIGSAGACLTNTGLKPRGAVRLQPPGERGSSITNAQIQVWQDLPLEAKREAGGWIRWAQAQGINIGSAGACLTNTGLTPRGTIRLQPTGERGTPIINMQIRAWQDLPLEAKREAGGWMTWAQAQGITIDSAGTFLTNSGLTPFGTERLKPPGERGTPITNQQIRAWQYLPQEAKREAGGWITWAQAQGITIGSARTFLTNSGLTSFGTERLKPPGERGTSITNMQIR
;
A
#
# COMPACT_ATOMS: atom_id res chain seq x y z
N MET A 1 4.44 -46.20 -23.95
CA MET A 1 5.76 -45.98 -24.59
C MET A 1 6.38 -44.72 -24.00
N ARG A 2 7.70 -44.69 -23.72
CA ARG A 2 8.37 -43.46 -23.27
C ARG A 2 8.62 -42.57 -24.49
N GLY A 3 7.99 -41.39 -24.53
CA GLY A 3 8.29 -40.38 -25.55
C GLY A 3 9.68 -39.80 -25.32
N ILE A 4 10.57 -39.97 -26.30
CA ILE A 4 11.90 -39.35 -26.30
C ILE A 4 11.70 -37.89 -26.69
N GLY A 5 11.79 -36.97 -25.72
CA GLY A 5 11.63 -35.54 -25.99
C GLY A 5 12.75 -35.00 -26.89
N ALA A 6 12.40 -34.06 -27.78
CA ALA A 6 13.31 -33.54 -28.79
C ALA A 6 14.60 -32.96 -28.18
N VAL A 7 15.74 -33.34 -28.75
CA VAL A 7 17.05 -32.75 -28.41
C VAL A 7 17.21 -31.47 -29.23
N ILE A 8 17.15 -30.34 -28.55
CA ILE A 8 17.21 -29.02 -29.18
C ILE A 8 18.68 -28.56 -29.21
N HIS A 9 19.30 -28.62 -30.38
CA HIS A 9 20.68 -28.18 -30.58
C HIS A 9 20.77 -26.65 -30.60
N PHE A 10 21.43 -26.06 -29.61
CA PHE A 10 21.78 -24.63 -29.57
C PHE A 10 23.08 -24.37 -30.36
N ARG A 11 23.26 -23.14 -30.87
CA ARG A 11 24.41 -22.77 -31.72
C ARG A 11 25.73 -22.97 -30.96
N SER A 12 26.64 -23.75 -31.55
CA SER A 12 27.96 -24.03 -30.97
C SER A 12 28.90 -22.81 -31.04
N PRO A 13 29.92 -22.70 -30.17
CA PRO A 13 30.70 -21.47 -30.02
C PRO A 13 31.59 -21.17 -31.23
N THR A 14 31.65 -19.89 -31.61
CA THR A 14 32.76 -19.36 -32.42
C THR A 14 34.02 -19.37 -31.55
N PRO A 15 35.18 -19.87 -32.03
CA PRO A 15 36.38 -19.96 -31.20
C PRO A 15 36.94 -18.56 -30.90
N GLY A 16 36.99 -18.18 -29.62
CA GLY A 16 37.70 -16.96 -29.17
C GLY A 16 37.01 -16.07 -28.14
N SER A 17 35.80 -16.39 -27.65
CA SER A 17 35.10 -15.53 -26.67
C SER A 17 34.85 -16.23 -25.32
N THR A 18 35.10 -15.50 -24.23
CA THR A 18 34.99 -15.97 -22.84
C THR A 18 33.55 -16.23 -22.39
N SER A 19 33.30 -17.43 -21.86
CA SER A 19 32.12 -17.85 -21.08
C SER A 19 30.76 -17.30 -21.54
N LEU A 20 30.18 -17.91 -22.58
CA LEU A 20 28.76 -17.79 -22.88
C LEU A 20 27.90 -18.63 -21.91
N PRO A 21 26.66 -18.23 -21.59
CA PRO A 21 25.76 -19.02 -20.75
C PRO A 21 25.41 -20.39 -21.35
N ASP A 22 25.26 -21.41 -20.50
CA ASP A 22 24.74 -22.73 -20.94
C ASP A 22 23.23 -22.69 -21.14
N PHE A 23 22.81 -22.32 -22.35
CA PHE A 23 21.38 -22.27 -22.73
C PHE A 23 20.67 -23.62 -22.66
N SER A 24 21.40 -24.75 -22.71
CA SER A 24 20.81 -26.08 -22.56
C SER A 24 20.51 -26.37 -21.09
N GLY A 25 21.49 -26.14 -20.21
CA GLY A 25 21.29 -26.21 -18.75
C GLY A 25 20.19 -25.27 -18.26
N MET A 26 20.18 -24.03 -18.76
CA MET A 26 19.16 -23.02 -18.43
C MET A 26 17.76 -23.39 -18.93
N TRP A 27 17.61 -23.99 -20.11
CA TRP A 27 16.30 -24.50 -20.54
C TRP A 27 15.84 -25.66 -19.63
N ASN A 28 16.75 -26.60 -19.33
CA ASN A 28 16.43 -27.74 -18.46
C ASN A 28 16.05 -27.35 -17.02
N SER A 29 16.48 -26.19 -16.50
CA SER A 29 16.11 -25.73 -15.16
C SER A 29 14.66 -25.22 -15.02
N ILE A 30 14.02 -24.85 -16.14
CA ILE A 30 12.63 -24.36 -16.18
C ILE A 30 11.69 -25.25 -17.01
N ARG A 31 12.21 -26.28 -17.69
CA ARG A 31 11.44 -27.16 -18.59
C ARG A 31 10.24 -27.82 -17.90
N ASP A 32 10.35 -28.14 -16.61
CA ASP A 32 9.29 -28.74 -15.79
C ASP A 32 8.12 -27.77 -15.50
N TRP A 33 8.26 -26.48 -15.81
CA TRP A 33 7.20 -25.49 -15.62
C TRP A 33 6.15 -25.55 -16.74
N PHE A 34 6.48 -26.19 -17.86
CA PHE A 34 5.65 -26.25 -19.07
C PHE A 34 5.00 -27.62 -19.23
N ALA A 35 3.71 -27.63 -19.57
CA ALA A 35 3.01 -28.87 -19.92
C ALA A 35 3.71 -29.56 -21.11
N LEU A 36 3.70 -30.90 -21.15
CA LEU A 36 4.40 -31.67 -22.19
C LEU A 36 4.01 -31.27 -23.62
N SER A 37 2.74 -30.93 -23.84
CA SER A 37 2.21 -30.44 -25.13
C SER A 37 2.66 -29.03 -25.51
N ALA A 38 3.17 -28.24 -24.56
CA ALA A 38 3.63 -26.86 -24.73
C ALA A 38 5.16 -26.72 -24.69
N GLN A 39 5.90 -27.79 -24.37
CA GLN A 39 7.36 -27.72 -24.19
C GLN A 39 8.11 -27.33 -25.47
N ASP A 40 7.67 -27.79 -26.65
CA ASP A 40 8.34 -27.44 -27.91
C ASP A 40 8.12 -25.97 -28.29
N GLU A 41 6.91 -25.45 -28.10
CA GLU A 41 6.58 -24.03 -28.31
C GLU A 41 7.30 -23.13 -27.30
N ALA A 42 7.33 -23.54 -26.03
CA ALA A 42 8.05 -22.84 -24.97
C ALA A 42 9.56 -22.83 -25.22
N ALA A 43 10.15 -23.93 -25.72
CA ALA A 43 11.57 -23.96 -26.07
C ALA A 43 11.91 -23.02 -27.24
N GLN A 44 11.02 -22.90 -28.22
CA GLN A 44 11.15 -21.92 -29.32
C GLN A 44 11.08 -20.48 -28.79
N CYS A 45 10.11 -20.18 -27.93
CA CYS A 45 9.98 -18.86 -27.29
C CYS A 45 11.21 -18.52 -26.42
N PHE A 46 11.72 -19.49 -25.65
CA PHE A 46 12.93 -19.35 -24.84
C PHE A 46 14.15 -19.05 -25.70
N ARG A 47 14.33 -19.77 -26.82
CA ARG A 47 15.38 -19.50 -27.80
C ARG A 47 15.23 -18.10 -28.39
N ALA A 48 14.10 -17.74 -28.98
CA ALA A 48 13.92 -16.44 -29.65
C ALA A 48 14.09 -15.24 -28.70
N PHE A 49 13.80 -15.42 -27.41
CA PHE A 49 14.05 -14.40 -26.39
C PHE A 49 15.55 -14.22 -26.07
N TYR A 50 16.27 -15.31 -25.80
CA TYR A 50 17.68 -15.29 -25.38
C TYR A 50 18.70 -15.24 -26.52
N GLN A 51 18.38 -15.88 -27.64
CA GLN A 51 19.15 -15.98 -28.87
C GLN A 51 18.25 -15.56 -30.04
N PRO A 52 17.91 -14.25 -30.15
CA PRO A 52 17.12 -13.74 -31.26
C PRO A 52 17.86 -13.91 -32.59
N ASP A 53 17.12 -14.11 -33.68
CA ASP A 53 17.66 -14.05 -35.02
C ASP A 53 18.02 -12.61 -35.41
N GLU A 54 18.94 -12.47 -36.37
CA GLU A 54 19.47 -11.18 -36.82
C GLU A 54 18.34 -10.31 -37.40
N GLY A 55 18.05 -9.17 -36.77
CA GLY A 55 16.93 -8.30 -37.11
C GLY A 55 15.66 -8.45 -36.26
N THR A 56 15.61 -9.37 -35.29
CA THR A 56 14.45 -9.48 -34.38
C THR A 56 14.25 -8.19 -33.56
N SER A 57 13.08 -7.56 -33.66
CA SER A 57 12.79 -6.32 -32.95
C SER A 57 12.69 -6.52 -31.42
N PRO A 58 13.01 -5.51 -30.58
CA PRO A 58 12.81 -5.60 -29.14
C PRO A 58 11.36 -5.88 -28.72
N PRO A 59 10.31 -5.30 -29.35
CA PRO A 59 8.92 -5.71 -29.14
C PRO A 59 8.66 -7.18 -29.47
N ASP A 60 9.22 -7.73 -30.56
CA ASP A 60 9.02 -9.14 -30.90
C ASP A 60 9.75 -10.08 -29.94
N ARG A 61 10.94 -9.72 -29.44
CA ARG A 61 11.60 -10.45 -28.35
C ARG A 61 10.75 -10.46 -27.07
N LEU A 62 10.07 -9.34 -26.77
CA LEU A 62 9.12 -9.27 -25.65
C LEU A 62 7.88 -10.15 -25.89
N LYS A 63 7.35 -10.25 -27.12
CA LYS A 63 6.24 -11.19 -27.43
C LYS A 63 6.64 -12.63 -27.09
N HIS A 64 7.84 -13.06 -27.43
CA HIS A 64 8.34 -14.39 -27.07
C HIS A 64 8.46 -14.58 -25.55
N PHE A 65 8.95 -13.58 -24.81
CA PHE A 65 8.95 -13.61 -23.34
C PHE A 65 7.54 -13.71 -22.73
N LEU A 66 6.59 -12.92 -23.24
CA LEU A 66 5.21 -12.93 -22.76
C LEU A 66 4.49 -14.23 -23.15
N ARG A 67 4.79 -14.82 -24.31
CA ARG A 67 4.25 -16.13 -24.72
C ARG A 67 4.83 -17.23 -23.83
N LEU A 68 6.13 -17.22 -23.57
CA LEU A 68 6.79 -18.11 -22.61
C LEU A 68 6.13 -18.03 -21.23
N LYS A 69 5.85 -16.83 -20.71
CA LYS A 69 5.10 -16.64 -19.46
C LYS A 69 3.70 -17.26 -19.49
N ALA A 70 2.99 -17.26 -20.63
CA ALA A 70 1.66 -17.88 -20.75
C ALA A 70 1.70 -19.42 -20.76
N LEU A 71 2.70 -20.00 -21.43
CA LEU A 71 2.86 -21.45 -21.55
C LEU A 71 3.30 -22.10 -20.22
N ALA A 72 3.86 -21.31 -19.31
CA ALA A 72 4.21 -21.76 -17.96
C ALA A 72 2.95 -22.03 -17.11
N SER A 73 3.01 -23.09 -16.30
CA SER A 73 1.95 -23.49 -15.37
C SER A 73 1.55 -22.32 -14.45
N PRO A 74 0.28 -22.17 -14.03
CA PRO A 74 -0.20 -21.00 -13.30
C PRO A 74 0.67 -20.58 -12.10
N GLY A 75 1.08 -21.52 -11.25
CA GLY A 75 1.97 -21.27 -10.09
C GLY A 75 3.45 -21.01 -10.43
N ARG A 76 3.79 -20.85 -11.71
CA ARG A 76 5.13 -20.50 -12.23
C ARG A 76 5.15 -19.20 -13.04
N GLN A 77 3.99 -18.64 -13.39
CA GLN A 77 3.93 -17.42 -14.21
C GLN A 77 4.49 -16.19 -13.47
N ASP A 78 4.39 -16.16 -12.14
CA ASP A 78 4.97 -15.11 -11.30
C ASP A 78 6.50 -15.09 -11.30
N ASN A 79 7.16 -16.18 -11.70
CA ASN A 79 8.62 -16.21 -11.89
C ASN A 79 9.08 -15.37 -13.10
N PHE A 80 8.17 -14.99 -13.99
CA PHE A 80 8.46 -14.17 -15.17
C PHE A 80 8.05 -12.72 -14.90
N THR A 81 9.03 -11.84 -14.69
CA THR A 81 8.80 -10.39 -14.51
C THR A 81 9.33 -9.62 -15.70
N ALA A 82 8.60 -8.57 -16.11
CA ALA A 82 9.05 -7.63 -17.12
C ALA A 82 8.76 -6.21 -16.61
N GLU A 83 9.81 -5.54 -16.15
CA GLU A 83 9.73 -4.25 -15.46
C GLU A 83 10.17 -3.12 -16.38
N ARG A 84 9.31 -2.11 -16.51
CA ARG A 84 9.53 -0.91 -17.34
C ARG A 84 10.22 0.17 -16.51
N ILE A 85 11.39 0.64 -16.96
CA ILE A 85 12.08 1.77 -16.35
C ILE A 85 11.48 3.08 -16.90
N LEU A 86 10.84 3.84 -16.01
CA LEU A 86 10.21 5.11 -16.37
C LEU A 86 11.26 6.14 -16.78
N GLY A 87 11.15 6.64 -18.02
CA GLY A 87 12.00 7.72 -18.55
C GLY A 87 13.24 7.28 -19.34
N THR A 88 13.63 6.00 -19.34
CA THR A 88 14.79 5.52 -20.13
C THR A 88 14.42 4.76 -21.40
N GLY A 89 13.16 4.32 -21.54
CA GLY A 89 12.72 3.48 -22.66
C GLY A 89 13.13 2.00 -22.52
N GLU A 90 13.64 1.59 -21.36
CA GLU A 90 14.13 0.24 -21.11
C GLU A 90 13.06 -0.62 -20.42
N THR A 91 12.98 -1.88 -20.85
CA THR A 91 12.28 -2.94 -20.11
C THR A 91 13.27 -4.04 -19.74
N ILE A 92 13.38 -4.35 -18.46
CA ILE A 92 14.15 -5.51 -17.97
C ILE A 92 13.20 -6.71 -17.85
N CYS A 93 13.50 -7.78 -18.58
CA CYS A 93 12.79 -9.06 -18.51
C CYS A 93 13.63 -10.09 -17.74
N MET A 94 13.04 -10.78 -16.77
CA MET A 94 13.73 -11.71 -15.85
C MET A 94 12.91 -12.98 -15.60
N ILE A 95 13.60 -14.11 -15.42
CA ILE A 95 13.02 -15.43 -15.12
C ILE A 95 13.66 -15.98 -13.84
N ALA A 96 12.92 -16.01 -12.73
CA ALA A 96 13.43 -16.39 -11.42
C ALA A 96 13.34 -17.92 -11.19
N SER A 97 14.42 -18.66 -11.46
CA SER A 97 14.43 -20.14 -11.40
C SER A 97 14.36 -20.76 -9.99
N GLY A 98 14.45 -19.96 -8.92
CA GLY A 98 14.31 -20.39 -7.51
C GLY A 98 15.45 -21.26 -6.93
N LYS A 99 16.19 -21.99 -7.78
CA LYS A 99 17.39 -22.78 -7.44
C LYS A 99 18.59 -22.18 -8.14
N ASN A 100 19.15 -21.12 -7.55
CA ASN A 100 20.12 -20.20 -8.14
C ASN A 100 19.54 -19.45 -9.37
N SER A 101 19.74 -18.13 -9.40
CA SER A 101 19.24 -17.27 -10.48
C SER A 101 20.23 -17.23 -11.64
N ASP A 102 20.44 -18.38 -12.28
CA ASP A 102 21.43 -18.57 -13.34
C ASP A 102 20.94 -18.10 -14.73
N LEU A 103 19.65 -17.78 -14.85
CA LEU A 103 19.04 -17.17 -16.03
C LEU A 103 19.35 -15.66 -16.07
N PRO A 104 20.07 -15.15 -17.09
CA PRO A 104 20.38 -13.73 -17.17
C PRO A 104 19.11 -12.91 -17.45
N SER A 105 19.06 -11.70 -16.91
CA SER A 105 18.06 -10.70 -17.29
C SER A 105 18.37 -10.13 -18.67
N VAL A 106 17.31 -9.81 -19.43
CA VAL A 106 17.42 -9.22 -20.76
C VAL A 106 16.81 -7.83 -20.74
N THR A 107 17.63 -6.81 -20.99
CA THR A 107 17.16 -5.44 -21.21
C THR A 107 16.75 -5.27 -22.67
N LEU A 108 15.55 -4.74 -22.89
CA LEU A 108 14.98 -4.44 -24.21
C LEU A 108 14.68 -2.93 -24.28
N HIS A 109 15.20 -2.25 -25.31
CA HIS A 109 14.92 -0.83 -25.55
C HIS A 109 13.76 -0.71 -26.54
N MET A 110 12.68 -0.03 -26.16
CA MET A 110 11.50 0.23 -27.00
C MET A 110 10.73 1.45 -26.47
N SER A 111 9.90 2.09 -27.28
CA SER A 111 9.04 3.20 -26.83
C SER A 111 7.92 2.74 -25.88
N ASP A 112 7.34 3.68 -25.12
CA ASP A 112 6.20 3.37 -24.25
C ASP A 112 4.97 2.91 -25.06
N GLN A 113 4.77 3.44 -26.27
CA GLN A 113 3.69 3.03 -27.17
C GLN A 113 3.85 1.57 -27.64
N GLU A 114 5.06 1.16 -28.00
CA GLU A 114 5.37 -0.23 -28.37
C GLU A 114 5.24 -1.18 -27.18
N TRP A 115 5.68 -0.76 -25.99
CA TRP A 115 5.52 -1.50 -24.74
C TRP A 115 4.04 -1.77 -24.43
N HIS A 116 3.20 -0.73 -24.43
CA HIS A 116 1.76 -0.88 -24.17
C HIS A 116 1.05 -1.71 -25.25
N SER A 117 1.37 -1.50 -26.54
CA SER A 117 0.82 -2.31 -27.64
C SER A 117 1.17 -3.79 -27.50
N THR A 118 2.40 -4.10 -27.07
CA THR A 118 2.87 -5.49 -26.95
C THR A 118 2.27 -6.23 -25.74
N GLN A 119 1.95 -5.51 -24.67
CA GLN A 119 1.20 -6.08 -23.54
C GLN A 119 -0.27 -6.37 -23.93
N HIS A 120 -0.96 -5.42 -24.56
CA HIS A 120 -2.38 -5.59 -24.92
C HIS A 120 -2.65 -6.55 -26.07
N GLN A 121 -1.72 -6.74 -27.02
CA GLN A 121 -1.91 -7.74 -28.10
C GLN A 121 -2.11 -9.17 -27.59
N LYS A 122 -1.76 -9.46 -26.32
CA LYS A 122 -2.00 -10.77 -25.71
C LYS A 122 -3.44 -10.98 -25.20
N GLU A 123 -4.21 -9.91 -24.95
CA GLU A 123 -5.63 -10.03 -24.56
C GLU A 123 -6.54 -10.32 -25.76
N ALA A 124 -6.08 -10.04 -26.99
CA ALA A 124 -6.91 -10.11 -28.20
C ALA A 124 -6.87 -11.46 -28.96
N VAL A 125 -5.96 -12.38 -28.61
CA VAL A 125 -5.69 -13.60 -29.41
C VAL A 125 -6.40 -14.86 -28.87
N ASP A 126 -6.91 -14.85 -27.64
CA ASP A 126 -7.57 -16.00 -26.99
C ASP A 126 -9.11 -15.89 -26.98
N SER A 127 -9.69 -15.47 -28.11
CA SER A 127 -11.15 -15.49 -28.33
C SER A 127 -11.60 -16.45 -29.44
N PRO A 128 -11.84 -17.74 -29.13
CA PRO A 128 -12.63 -18.63 -29.96
C PRO A 128 -14.13 -18.37 -29.73
N LEU A 129 -14.83 -17.98 -30.79
CA LEU A 129 -16.30 -17.90 -30.85
C LEU A 129 -16.93 -19.30 -30.81
N SER A 130 -17.74 -19.58 -29.79
CA SER A 130 -18.89 -20.52 -29.80
C SER A 130 -19.62 -20.40 -28.44
N SER A 131 -20.79 -19.77 -28.28
CA SER A 131 -22.12 -19.99 -28.87
C SER A 131 -22.91 -21.17 -28.29
N VAL A 132 -23.96 -20.84 -27.53
CA VAL A 132 -25.17 -21.64 -27.21
C VAL A 132 -25.01 -22.85 -26.28
N SER A 133 -25.53 -22.74 -25.06
CA SER A 133 -26.77 -23.44 -24.63
C SER A 133 -27.20 -22.96 -23.24
N ASP A 134 -28.52 -22.81 -23.04
CA ASP A 134 -29.14 -22.69 -21.73
C ASP A 134 -28.91 -23.97 -20.90
N ASP A 135 -28.86 -23.87 -19.56
CA ASP A 135 -30.07 -24.15 -18.77
C ASP A 135 -29.96 -23.77 -17.28
N ASN A 136 -31.12 -23.55 -16.65
CA ASN A 136 -31.22 -23.21 -15.23
C ASN A 136 -31.24 -24.46 -14.35
N GLN A 137 -30.56 -24.44 -13.19
CA GLN A 137 -31.12 -25.09 -12.00
C GLN A 137 -30.63 -24.49 -10.68
N ALA A 138 -31.59 -24.18 -9.81
CA ALA A 138 -31.36 -23.77 -8.43
C ALA A 138 -31.41 -24.98 -7.50
N ALA A 139 -30.59 -25.00 -6.45
CA ALA A 139 -30.73 -25.90 -5.32
C ALA A 139 -30.36 -25.18 -4.01
N THR A 140 -31.14 -25.41 -2.96
CA THR A 140 -31.20 -24.58 -1.75
C THR A 140 -30.59 -25.30 -0.53
N ALA A 141 -29.93 -24.54 0.35
CA ALA A 141 -29.68 -24.76 1.80
C ALA A 141 -29.60 -26.22 2.33
N THR A 142 -28.49 -26.65 2.94
CA THR A 142 -28.08 -26.39 4.35
C THR A 142 -26.70 -27.09 4.60
N GLY A 143 -25.97 -26.94 5.71
CA GLY A 143 -26.11 -26.18 6.97
C GLY A 143 -25.03 -26.62 8.00
N THR A 144 -24.98 -26.00 9.19
CA THR A 144 -24.01 -26.28 10.30
C THR A 144 -22.55 -25.88 10.00
N GLY A 145 -21.76 -25.23 10.86
CA GLY A 145 -21.99 -24.76 12.23
C GLY A 145 -20.74 -24.97 13.09
N GLY A 146 -19.88 -23.96 13.23
CA GLY A 146 -18.68 -24.04 14.08
C GLY A 146 -17.72 -22.86 13.94
N GLY A 147 -17.17 -22.39 15.06
CA GLY A 147 -16.03 -21.47 15.11
C GLY A 147 -16.34 -19.99 14.84
N VAL A 148 -16.40 -19.17 15.89
CA VAL A 148 -16.21 -17.72 15.76
C VAL A 148 -14.71 -17.45 15.62
N GLU A 149 -14.15 -17.75 14.44
CA GLU A 149 -12.81 -17.29 14.10
C GLU A 149 -12.80 -15.75 14.09
N ALA A 150 -11.78 -15.18 14.71
CA ALA A 150 -11.59 -13.74 14.77
C ALA A 150 -11.25 -13.21 13.37
N ARG A 151 -12.29 -12.90 12.60
CA ARG A 151 -12.26 -12.44 11.21
C ARG A 151 -11.04 -11.54 10.93
N PRO A 152 -10.19 -11.88 9.94
CA PRO A 152 -9.03 -11.07 9.60
C PRO A 152 -9.41 -9.60 9.39
N LYS A 153 -8.81 -8.70 10.17
CA LYS A 153 -8.92 -7.25 9.95
C LYS A 153 -8.17 -6.93 8.67
N GLY A 154 -8.90 -6.90 7.55
CA GLY A 154 -8.33 -6.71 6.22
C GLY A 154 -7.50 -5.43 6.06
N SER A 155 -6.73 -5.37 4.99
CA SER A 155 -5.80 -4.26 4.71
C SER A 155 -6.53 -2.94 4.45
N PRO A 156 -5.91 -1.77 4.74
CA PRO A 156 -6.46 -0.48 4.35
C PRO A 156 -6.59 -0.37 2.82
N ILE A 157 -7.69 0.19 2.32
CA ILE A 157 -7.93 0.29 0.87
C ILE A 157 -6.91 1.24 0.22
N THR A 158 -6.24 0.79 -0.84
CA THR A 158 -5.22 1.56 -1.58
C THR A 158 -5.85 2.51 -2.61
N ARG A 159 -5.05 3.40 -3.22
CA ARG A 159 -5.54 4.25 -4.33
C ARG A 159 -5.96 3.40 -5.53
N THR A 160 -5.12 2.44 -5.92
CA THR A 160 -5.37 1.50 -7.03
C THR A 160 -6.65 0.70 -6.83
N GLN A 161 -6.94 0.25 -5.60
CA GLN A 161 -8.19 -0.46 -5.29
C GLN A 161 -9.43 0.45 -5.38
N ILE A 162 -9.33 1.73 -5.00
CA ILE A 162 -10.44 2.69 -5.19
C ILE A 162 -10.67 2.93 -6.70
N GLN A 163 -9.61 3.00 -7.48
CA GLN A 163 -9.67 3.20 -8.93
C GLN A 163 -10.27 1.97 -9.64
N ALA A 164 -9.78 0.77 -9.34
CA ALA A 164 -10.34 -0.47 -9.87
C ALA A 164 -11.85 -0.61 -9.58
N TRP A 165 -12.32 -0.28 -8.37
CA TRP A 165 -13.76 -0.27 -8.08
C TRP A 165 -14.52 0.84 -8.82
N GLN A 166 -13.88 1.98 -9.13
CA GLN A 166 -14.52 3.01 -9.96
C GLN A 166 -14.75 2.51 -11.39
N GLU A 167 -13.72 1.92 -11.99
CA GLU A 167 -13.63 1.51 -13.40
C GLU A 167 -14.50 0.30 -13.76
N LEU A 168 -14.87 -0.56 -12.80
CA LEU A 168 -15.82 -1.65 -13.03
C LEU A 168 -17.17 -1.13 -13.59
N SER A 169 -17.74 -1.83 -14.57
CA SER A 169 -19.09 -1.56 -15.07
C SER A 169 -20.17 -1.79 -13.99
N PRO A 170 -21.37 -1.21 -14.13
CA PRO A 170 -22.50 -1.52 -13.24
C PRO A 170 -22.81 -3.02 -13.14
N GLU A 171 -22.64 -3.76 -14.23
CA GLU A 171 -22.85 -5.20 -14.34
C GLU A 171 -21.81 -5.96 -13.52
N ALA A 172 -20.52 -5.66 -13.71
CA ALA A 172 -19.44 -6.27 -12.95
C ALA A 172 -19.49 -5.93 -11.45
N LYS A 173 -19.97 -4.72 -11.09
CA LYS A 173 -20.24 -4.33 -9.69
C LYS A 173 -21.37 -5.14 -9.06
N ARG A 174 -22.38 -5.54 -9.85
CA ARG A 174 -23.50 -6.40 -9.44
C ARG A 174 -23.04 -7.85 -9.29
N GLU A 175 -22.30 -8.38 -10.25
CA GLU A 175 -21.70 -9.72 -10.23
C GLU A 175 -20.73 -9.90 -9.06
N ALA A 176 -19.94 -8.87 -8.73
CA ALA A 176 -19.07 -8.85 -7.56
C ALA A 176 -19.81 -8.78 -6.20
N GLY A 177 -21.14 -8.88 -6.17
CA GLY A 177 -21.97 -8.85 -4.95
C GLY A 177 -21.99 -7.48 -4.24
N GLY A 178 -21.66 -6.40 -4.94
CA GLY A 178 -21.50 -5.06 -4.39
C GLY A 178 -20.18 -4.86 -3.61
N TRP A 179 -19.89 -3.61 -3.24
CA TRP A 179 -18.56 -3.20 -2.76
C TRP A 179 -18.08 -3.98 -1.52
N LYS A 180 -19.03 -4.47 -0.70
CA LYS A 180 -18.74 -5.17 0.55
C LYS A 180 -18.27 -6.61 0.30
N VAL A 181 -18.75 -7.29 -0.73
CA VAL A 181 -18.31 -8.64 -1.11
C VAL A 181 -16.98 -8.54 -1.85
N TRP A 182 -16.90 -7.65 -2.85
CA TRP A 182 -15.66 -7.31 -3.55
C TRP A 182 -14.51 -6.91 -2.61
N ALA A 183 -14.77 -6.08 -1.59
CA ALA A 183 -13.74 -5.71 -0.62
C ALA A 183 -13.22 -6.91 0.19
N GLN A 184 -14.05 -7.94 0.43
CA GLN A 184 -13.63 -9.13 1.16
C GLN A 184 -12.77 -10.05 0.31
N SER A 185 -13.13 -10.30 -0.95
CA SER A 185 -12.32 -11.13 -1.86
C SER A 185 -10.94 -10.50 -2.13
N GLN A 186 -10.84 -9.18 -2.08
CA GLN A 186 -9.59 -8.41 -2.18
C GLN A 186 -8.83 -8.27 -0.85
N GLY A 187 -9.29 -8.90 0.24
CA GLY A 187 -8.65 -8.83 1.56
C GLY A 187 -8.67 -7.44 2.22
N ILE A 188 -9.56 -6.54 1.78
CA ILE A 188 -9.66 -5.14 2.21
C ILE A 188 -10.54 -5.02 3.47
N SER A 189 -10.15 -4.19 4.43
CA SER A 189 -10.98 -3.84 5.58
C SER A 189 -12.30 -3.22 5.13
N ILE A 190 -13.42 -3.82 5.55
CA ILE A 190 -14.78 -3.31 5.31
C ILE A 190 -14.95 -1.87 5.81
N GLY A 191 -14.31 -1.49 6.92
CA GLY A 191 -14.33 -0.11 7.41
C GLY A 191 -13.56 0.85 6.51
N SER A 192 -12.44 0.38 5.93
CA SER A 192 -11.63 1.17 5.00
C SER A 192 -12.32 1.34 3.64
N ALA A 193 -12.80 0.25 3.05
CA ALA A 193 -13.57 0.24 1.81
C ALA A 193 -14.89 1.00 1.97
N GLY A 194 -15.64 0.77 3.04
CA GLY A 194 -16.92 1.44 3.31
C GLY A 194 -16.80 2.94 3.56
N ALA A 195 -15.60 3.45 3.84
CA ALA A 195 -15.31 4.88 3.90
C ALA A 195 -14.98 5.50 2.53
N CYS A 196 -14.80 4.70 1.48
CA CYS A 196 -14.41 5.16 0.14
C CYS A 196 -15.38 4.74 -0.99
N LEU A 197 -16.09 3.62 -0.86
CA LEU A 197 -16.87 3.00 -1.93
C LEU A 197 -18.40 3.07 -1.69
N THR A 198 -19.17 2.98 -2.78
CA THR A 198 -20.61 2.70 -2.83
C THR A 198 -20.87 1.56 -3.81
N ASN A 199 -22.08 0.98 -3.85
CA ASN A 199 -22.40 -0.07 -4.84
C ASN A 199 -22.34 0.43 -6.29
N THR A 200 -22.53 1.72 -6.53
CA THR A 200 -22.52 2.34 -7.87
C THR A 200 -21.17 2.95 -8.25
N GLY A 201 -20.31 3.25 -7.28
CA GLY A 201 -19.03 3.91 -7.50
C GLY A 201 -18.36 4.33 -6.19
N LEU A 202 -18.12 5.64 -6.02
CA LEU A 202 -17.31 6.18 -4.92
C LEU A 202 -18.11 7.10 -3.99
N LYS A 203 -17.74 7.09 -2.70
CA LYS A 203 -18.07 8.17 -1.76
C LYS A 203 -17.18 9.39 -2.04
N PRO A 204 -17.54 10.61 -1.57
CA PRO A 204 -16.68 11.79 -1.72
C PRO A 204 -15.24 11.58 -1.26
N ARG A 205 -15.03 10.84 -0.16
CA ARG A 205 -13.70 10.45 0.34
C ARG A 205 -12.95 9.45 -0.57
N GLY A 206 -13.65 8.64 -1.36
CA GLY A 206 -13.06 7.84 -2.42
C GLY A 206 -12.60 8.70 -3.59
N ALA A 207 -13.49 9.56 -4.11
CA ALA A 207 -13.19 10.48 -5.21
C ALA A 207 -11.99 11.40 -4.90
N VAL A 208 -11.95 12.03 -3.72
CA VAL A 208 -10.81 12.88 -3.29
C VAL A 208 -9.49 12.09 -3.17
N ARG A 209 -9.53 10.78 -2.88
CA ARG A 209 -8.32 9.93 -2.90
C ARG A 209 -7.83 9.61 -4.31
N LEU A 210 -8.68 9.75 -5.32
CA LEU A 210 -8.32 9.60 -6.74
C LEU A 210 -7.91 10.91 -7.41
N GLN A 211 -8.21 12.07 -6.83
CA GLN A 211 -7.66 13.34 -7.35
C GLN A 211 -6.11 13.34 -7.37
N PRO A 212 -5.48 13.89 -8.43
CA PRO A 212 -4.04 14.10 -8.47
C PRO A 212 -3.59 15.05 -7.36
N PRO A 213 -2.32 15.03 -6.93
CA PRO A 213 -1.87 15.75 -5.72
C PRO A 213 -2.22 17.25 -5.68
N GLY A 214 -2.21 17.94 -6.83
CA GLY A 214 -2.54 19.37 -6.94
C GLY A 214 -4.02 19.73 -6.80
N GLU A 215 -4.94 18.77 -7.00
CA GLU A 215 -6.40 19.00 -6.97
C GLU A 215 -7.04 18.68 -5.61
N ARG A 216 -6.27 18.21 -4.63
CA ARG A 216 -6.79 17.68 -3.36
C ARG A 216 -7.39 18.71 -2.40
N GLY A 217 -7.53 19.96 -2.84
CA GLY A 217 -8.01 21.09 -2.04
C GLY A 217 -6.98 21.59 -1.02
N SER A 218 -7.16 22.84 -0.60
CA SER A 218 -6.31 23.50 0.40
C SER A 218 -6.56 22.94 1.81
N SER A 219 -5.58 23.07 2.72
CA SER A 219 -5.82 22.76 4.14
C SER A 219 -6.75 23.80 4.75
N ILE A 220 -7.74 23.36 5.54
CA ILE A 220 -8.71 24.29 6.14
C ILE A 220 -7.99 25.31 7.04
N THR A 221 -8.31 26.60 6.87
CA THR A 221 -7.74 27.70 7.66
C THR A 221 -8.57 27.96 8.91
N ASN A 222 -8.01 28.66 9.91
CA ASN A 222 -8.78 29.01 11.10
C ASN A 222 -9.98 29.92 10.76
N ALA A 223 -9.81 30.85 9.82
CA ALA A 223 -10.93 31.68 9.33
C ALA A 223 -12.06 30.82 8.72
N GLN A 224 -11.74 29.78 7.96
CA GLN A 224 -12.75 28.85 7.41
C GLN A 224 -13.44 28.02 8.51
N ILE A 225 -12.73 27.61 9.56
CA ILE A 225 -13.35 26.92 10.71
C ILE A 225 -14.31 27.88 11.45
N GLN A 226 -13.92 29.15 11.61
CA GLN A 226 -14.75 30.19 12.22
C GLN A 226 -16.03 30.46 11.40
N VAL A 227 -15.89 30.67 10.09
CA VAL A 227 -17.06 30.84 9.18
C VAL A 227 -18.02 29.65 9.26
N TRP A 228 -17.51 28.41 9.34
CA TRP A 228 -18.37 27.25 9.55
C TRP A 228 -18.96 27.15 10.96
N GLN A 229 -18.28 27.64 12.00
CA GLN A 229 -18.85 27.73 13.34
C GLN A 229 -20.07 28.66 13.33
N ASP A 230 -19.89 29.87 12.79
CA ASP A 230 -20.83 31.00 12.89
C ASP A 230 -22.04 30.87 11.94
N LEU A 231 -21.95 30.03 10.91
CA LEU A 231 -23.08 29.70 10.03
C LEU A 231 -24.26 29.11 10.84
N PRO A 232 -25.50 29.64 10.71
CA PRO A 232 -26.67 29.04 11.36
C PRO A 232 -26.95 27.63 10.83
N LEU A 233 -27.67 26.82 11.62
CA LEU A 233 -27.92 25.40 11.31
C LEU A 233 -28.67 25.21 9.99
N GLU A 234 -29.52 26.18 9.64
CA GLU A 234 -30.35 26.26 8.45
C GLU A 234 -29.46 26.45 7.22
N ALA A 235 -28.56 27.43 7.25
CA ALA A 235 -27.56 27.63 6.20
C ALA A 235 -26.58 26.43 6.07
N LYS A 236 -26.25 25.75 7.18
CA LYS A 236 -25.46 24.49 7.15
C LYS A 236 -26.22 23.35 6.45
N ARG A 237 -27.56 23.30 6.55
CA ARG A 237 -28.42 22.35 5.82
C ARG A 237 -28.55 22.72 4.35
N GLU A 238 -28.74 24.00 4.01
CA GLU A 238 -28.79 24.50 2.63
C GLU A 238 -27.48 24.25 1.88
N ALA A 239 -26.33 24.46 2.54
CA ALA A 239 -25.01 24.10 2.03
C ALA A 239 -24.82 22.58 1.81
N GLY A 240 -25.79 21.75 2.20
CA GLY A 240 -25.77 20.30 2.06
C GLY A 240 -24.78 19.61 3.00
N GLY A 241 -24.49 20.21 4.16
CA GLY A 241 -23.53 19.74 5.15
C GLY A 241 -22.07 20.08 4.83
N TRP A 242 -21.19 19.86 5.81
CA TRP A 242 -19.81 20.36 5.78
C TRP A 242 -18.98 19.83 4.59
N ILE A 243 -19.32 18.64 4.06
CA ILE A 243 -18.63 18.03 2.91
C ILE A 243 -18.84 18.88 1.65
N ARG A 244 -20.10 19.21 1.32
CA ARG A 244 -20.43 20.00 0.13
C ARG A 244 -19.92 21.43 0.26
N TRP A 245 -20.06 22.02 1.45
CA TRP A 245 -19.48 23.32 1.77
C TRP A 245 -17.95 23.34 1.58
N ALA A 246 -17.24 22.35 2.13
CA ALA A 246 -15.79 22.25 1.97
C ALA A 246 -15.37 22.05 0.50
N GLN A 247 -16.12 21.27 -0.29
CA GLN A 247 -15.88 21.12 -1.73
C GLN A 247 -16.06 22.43 -2.48
N ALA A 248 -17.14 23.19 -2.21
CA ALA A 248 -17.40 24.49 -2.84
C ALA A 248 -16.32 25.54 -2.51
N GLN A 249 -15.70 25.43 -1.33
CA GLN A 249 -14.60 26.30 -0.88
C GLN A 249 -13.21 25.79 -1.32
N GLY A 250 -13.12 24.69 -2.10
CA GLY A 250 -11.85 24.10 -2.52
C GLY A 250 -11.00 23.57 -1.35
N ILE A 251 -11.62 23.18 -0.23
CA ILE A 251 -10.97 22.69 0.99
C ILE A 251 -10.84 21.17 0.94
N ASN A 252 -9.67 20.66 1.34
CA ASN A 252 -9.43 19.24 1.49
C ASN A 252 -10.41 18.60 2.49
N ILE A 253 -11.19 17.61 2.04
CA ILE A 253 -12.23 16.96 2.84
C ILE A 253 -11.68 16.23 4.07
N GLY A 254 -10.43 15.75 4.03
CA GLY A 254 -9.77 15.19 5.23
C GLY A 254 -9.42 16.28 6.26
N SER A 255 -8.97 17.43 5.80
CA SER A 255 -8.65 18.60 6.63
C SER A 255 -9.93 19.20 7.26
N ALA A 256 -10.98 19.39 6.45
CA ALA A 256 -12.28 19.86 6.92
C ALA A 256 -12.93 18.86 7.89
N GLY A 257 -12.96 17.56 7.57
CA GLY A 257 -13.54 16.53 8.46
C GLY A 257 -12.79 16.32 9.78
N ALA A 258 -11.55 16.81 9.88
CA ALA A 258 -10.79 16.86 11.13
C ALA A 258 -11.10 18.10 12.00
N CYS A 259 -11.97 18.99 11.54
CA CYS A 259 -12.34 20.23 12.25
C CYS A 259 -13.86 20.43 12.33
N LEU A 260 -14.64 20.03 11.32
CA LEU A 260 -16.06 20.38 11.15
C LEU A 260 -17.02 19.20 11.37
N THR A 261 -18.25 19.50 11.77
CA THR A 261 -19.41 18.58 11.79
C THR A 261 -20.61 19.25 11.09
N ASN A 262 -21.69 18.52 10.82
CA ASN A 262 -22.88 19.11 10.19
C ASN A 262 -23.61 20.14 11.08
N THR A 263 -23.35 20.16 12.39
CA THR A 263 -23.95 21.10 13.35
C THR A 263 -22.99 22.21 13.78
N GLY A 264 -21.69 21.97 13.74
CA GLY A 264 -20.67 22.94 14.16
C GLY A 264 -19.27 22.36 14.01
N LEU A 265 -18.55 22.21 15.13
CA LEU A 265 -17.15 21.77 15.14
C LEU A 265 -16.97 20.42 15.82
N THR A 266 -15.87 19.75 15.45
CA THR A 266 -15.27 18.66 16.22
C THR A 266 -14.47 19.24 17.40
N PRO A 267 -14.15 18.46 18.44
CA PRO A 267 -13.29 18.93 19.54
C PRO A 267 -11.95 19.52 19.06
N ARG A 268 -11.37 18.94 18.01
CA ARG A 268 -10.14 19.43 17.37
C ARG A 268 -10.34 20.75 16.63
N GLY A 269 -11.52 20.97 16.03
CA GLY A 269 -11.91 22.25 15.46
C GLY A 269 -12.03 23.34 16.53
N THR A 270 -12.69 23.02 17.65
CA THR A 270 -12.84 23.92 18.80
C THR A 270 -11.49 24.31 19.39
N ILE A 271 -10.61 23.34 19.70
CA ILE A 271 -9.24 23.60 20.19
C ILE A 271 -8.44 24.48 19.22
N ARG A 272 -8.65 24.29 17.91
CA ARG A 272 -7.94 25.05 16.88
C ARG A 272 -8.37 26.52 16.81
N LEU A 273 -9.60 26.84 17.19
CA LEU A 273 -10.11 28.21 17.30
C LEU A 273 -9.86 28.86 18.67
N GLN A 274 -9.47 28.11 19.70
CA GLN A 274 -9.10 28.71 20.98
C GLN A 274 -7.99 29.76 20.80
N PRO A 275 -8.09 30.92 21.48
CA PRO A 275 -7.05 31.94 21.52
C PRO A 275 -5.69 31.35 21.88
N THR A 276 -4.61 31.91 21.33
CA THR A 276 -3.27 31.33 21.49
C THR A 276 -2.79 31.24 22.95
N GLY A 277 -3.38 32.01 23.87
CA GLY A 277 -3.13 31.93 25.32
C GLY A 277 -3.99 30.90 26.08
N GLU A 278 -5.08 30.41 25.48
CA GLU A 278 -5.90 29.30 26.02
C GLU A 278 -5.51 27.94 25.44
N ARG A 279 -4.77 27.93 24.33
CA ARG A 279 -4.10 26.72 23.84
C ARG A 279 -3.11 26.26 24.89
N GLY A 280 -3.46 25.17 25.57
CA GLY A 280 -2.62 24.59 26.61
C GLY A 280 -1.18 24.35 26.16
N THR A 281 -0.30 24.17 27.13
CA THR A 281 1.12 23.89 26.87
C THR A 281 1.32 22.44 26.37
N PRO A 282 2.38 22.16 25.60
CA PRO A 282 2.85 20.79 25.40
C PRO A 282 3.33 20.19 26.73
N ILE A 283 3.05 18.91 26.98
CA ILE A 283 3.40 18.28 28.25
C ILE A 283 4.92 18.18 28.43
N ILE A 284 5.42 18.59 29.60
CA ILE A 284 6.84 18.52 29.96
C ILE A 284 7.15 17.28 30.81
N ASN A 285 8.42 16.85 30.83
CA ASN A 285 8.84 15.65 31.57
C ASN A 285 8.45 15.68 33.06
N MET A 286 8.41 16.85 33.69
CA MET A 286 7.97 17.02 35.08
C MET A 286 6.49 16.64 35.27
N GLN A 287 5.61 17.05 34.34
CA GLN A 287 4.19 16.71 34.34
C GLN A 287 3.97 15.22 34.03
N ILE A 288 4.76 14.63 33.13
CA ILE A 288 4.70 13.18 32.86
C ILE A 288 5.08 12.39 34.12
N ARG A 289 6.10 12.81 34.89
CA ARG A 289 6.46 12.21 36.19
C ARG A 289 5.36 12.41 37.23
N ALA A 290 4.86 13.63 37.41
CA ALA A 290 3.76 13.89 38.34
C ALA A 290 2.54 12.99 38.09
N TRP A 291 2.18 12.75 36.83
CA TRP A 291 1.13 11.78 36.48
C TRP A 291 1.56 10.32 36.66
N GLN A 292 2.82 9.97 36.42
CA GLN A 292 3.31 8.61 36.71
C GLN A 292 3.16 8.28 38.19
N ASP A 293 3.66 9.17 39.06
CA ASP A 293 3.84 9.00 40.50
C ASP A 293 2.52 9.13 41.31
N LEU A 294 1.48 9.74 40.72
CA LEU A 294 0.13 9.79 41.28
C LEU A 294 -0.44 8.37 41.51
N PRO A 295 -0.96 8.03 42.70
CA PRO A 295 -1.62 6.73 42.94
C PRO A 295 -2.90 6.58 42.10
N LEU A 296 -3.34 5.33 41.90
CA LEU A 296 -4.47 5.02 40.99
C LEU A 296 -5.79 5.64 41.47
N GLU A 297 -5.95 5.76 42.78
CA GLU A 297 -7.09 6.35 43.47
C GLU A 297 -7.17 7.85 43.16
N ALA A 298 -6.07 8.58 43.36
CA ALA A 298 -5.97 10.00 43.01
C ALA A 298 -6.12 10.25 41.50
N LYS A 299 -5.66 9.33 40.63
CA LYS A 299 -5.92 9.38 39.18
C LYS A 299 -7.41 9.25 38.82
N ARG A 300 -8.19 8.50 39.61
CA ARG A 300 -9.65 8.38 39.46
C ARG A 300 -10.37 9.62 39.99
N GLU A 301 -9.96 10.13 41.15
CA GLU A 301 -10.48 11.38 41.74
C GLU A 301 -10.24 12.58 40.83
N ALA A 302 -9.07 12.65 40.18
CA ALA A 302 -8.75 13.65 39.17
C ALA A 302 -9.57 13.54 37.87
N GLY A 303 -10.51 12.59 37.77
CA GLY A 303 -11.35 12.38 36.58
C GLY A 303 -10.61 11.78 35.38
N GLY A 304 -9.45 11.15 35.59
CA GLY A 304 -8.59 10.61 34.54
C GLY A 304 -7.69 11.66 33.89
N TRP A 305 -6.81 11.20 32.98
CA TRP A 305 -5.70 12.03 32.47
C TRP A 305 -6.16 13.25 31.67
N MET A 306 -7.33 13.20 31.01
CA MET A 306 -7.86 14.33 30.22
C MET A 306 -8.25 15.51 31.12
N THR A 307 -9.05 15.23 32.16
CA THR A 307 -9.50 16.21 33.14
C THR A 307 -8.31 16.80 33.90
N TRP A 308 -7.36 15.95 34.31
CA TRP A 308 -6.11 16.39 34.93
C TRP A 308 -5.28 17.29 33.98
N ALA A 309 -5.09 16.89 32.72
CA ALA A 309 -4.35 17.67 31.74
C ALA A 309 -5.00 19.04 31.48
N GLN A 310 -6.33 19.11 31.40
CA GLN A 310 -7.07 20.36 31.29
C GLN A 310 -6.86 21.27 32.51
N ALA A 311 -6.96 20.72 33.72
CA ALA A 311 -6.73 21.46 34.96
C ALA A 311 -5.29 21.99 35.08
N GLN A 312 -4.32 21.31 34.46
CA GLN A 312 -2.92 21.74 34.39
C GLN A 312 -2.61 22.65 33.18
N GLY A 313 -3.61 23.04 32.38
CA GLY A 313 -3.40 23.85 31.18
C GLY A 313 -2.51 23.16 30.13
N ILE A 314 -2.62 21.84 29.99
CA ILE A 314 -1.86 21.01 29.03
C ILE A 314 -2.77 20.67 27.84
N THR A 315 -2.25 20.70 26.61
CA THR A 315 -3.04 20.23 25.44
C THR A 315 -3.39 18.74 25.57
N ILE A 316 -4.66 18.41 25.30
CA ILE A 316 -5.15 17.02 25.27
C ILE A 316 -4.37 16.15 24.26
N ASP A 317 -4.04 16.70 23.08
CA ASP A 317 -3.25 15.99 22.05
C ASP A 317 -1.84 15.63 22.54
N SER A 318 -1.20 16.52 23.31
CA SER A 318 0.12 16.26 23.89
C SER A 318 0.02 15.28 25.05
N ALA A 319 -0.84 15.53 26.04
CA ALA A 319 -1.04 14.65 27.18
C ALA A 319 -1.43 13.22 26.74
N GLY A 320 -2.37 13.06 25.81
CA GLY A 320 -2.82 11.76 25.30
C GLY A 320 -1.78 10.99 24.49
N THR A 321 -0.69 11.65 24.08
CA THR A 321 0.48 10.94 23.50
C THR A 321 1.26 10.19 24.58
N PHE A 322 1.31 10.70 25.82
CA PHE A 322 2.20 10.19 26.89
C PHE A 322 1.48 9.58 28.10
N LEU A 323 0.21 9.91 28.36
CA LEU A 323 -0.53 9.52 29.56
C LEU A 323 -1.66 8.50 29.29
N THR A 324 -2.00 7.70 30.30
CA THR A 324 -3.19 6.83 30.36
C THR A 324 -3.86 6.97 31.72
N ASN A 325 -5.10 6.51 31.88
CA ASN A 325 -5.81 6.61 33.18
C ASN A 325 -5.16 5.79 34.31
N SER A 326 -4.29 4.83 34.00
CA SER A 326 -3.51 4.05 34.98
C SER A 326 -2.07 4.55 35.16
N GLY A 327 -1.51 5.29 34.20
CA GLY A 327 -0.12 5.74 34.22
C GLY A 327 0.31 6.34 32.89
N LEU A 328 1.27 5.69 32.21
CA LEU A 328 1.88 6.20 30.99
C LEU A 328 1.59 5.33 29.76
N THR A 329 1.67 5.93 28.58
CA THR A 329 1.77 5.19 27.30
C THR A 329 3.20 4.68 27.10
N PRO A 330 3.47 3.80 26.12
CA PRO A 330 4.84 3.45 25.74
C PRO A 330 5.70 4.67 25.36
N PHE A 331 5.12 5.72 24.76
CA PHE A 331 5.83 6.98 24.50
C PHE A 331 6.14 7.73 25.80
N GLY A 332 5.24 7.71 26.78
CA GLY A 332 5.47 8.30 28.11
C GLY A 332 6.61 7.62 28.86
N THR A 333 6.63 6.28 28.89
CA THR A 333 7.71 5.52 29.54
C THR A 333 9.04 5.73 28.84
N GLU A 334 9.08 5.70 27.50
CA GLU A 334 10.29 5.99 26.72
C GLU A 334 10.81 7.42 26.98
N ARG A 335 9.91 8.41 27.01
CA ARG A 335 10.27 9.82 27.18
C ARG A 335 10.98 10.09 28.51
N LEU A 336 10.64 9.34 29.55
CA LEU A 336 11.21 9.47 30.89
C LEU A 336 12.49 8.65 31.11
N LYS A 337 12.86 7.73 30.22
CA LYS A 337 14.15 7.04 30.30
C LYS A 337 15.32 8.02 30.33
N PRO A 338 16.37 7.76 31.14
CA PRO A 338 17.58 8.56 31.15
C PRO A 338 18.28 8.48 29.77
N PRO A 339 19.12 9.47 29.41
CA PRO A 339 19.68 9.56 28.05
C PRO A 339 20.40 8.30 27.54
N GLY A 340 21.06 7.54 28.42
CA GLY A 340 21.78 6.30 28.08
C GLY A 340 20.90 5.05 27.91
N GLU A 341 19.62 5.09 28.31
CA GLU A 341 18.66 3.97 28.16
C GLU A 341 17.64 4.21 27.04
N ARG A 342 17.72 5.36 26.37
CA ARG A 342 16.88 5.66 25.21
C ARG A 342 17.31 4.82 24.03
N GLY A 343 16.34 4.43 23.22
CA GLY A 343 16.63 3.70 21.99
C GLY A 343 17.47 4.52 21.01
N THR A 344 17.91 3.87 19.93
CA THR A 344 18.59 4.53 18.81
C THR A 344 17.59 4.99 17.75
N PRO A 345 17.97 5.91 16.84
CA PRO A 345 17.19 6.20 15.64
C PRO A 345 17.11 4.98 14.73
N ILE A 346 15.97 4.76 14.06
CA ILE A 346 15.81 3.57 13.20
C ILE A 346 16.72 3.64 11.97
N THR A 347 17.39 2.52 11.69
CA THR A 347 18.27 2.34 10.53
C THR A 347 17.51 1.85 9.30
N ASN A 348 18.06 2.08 8.10
CA ASN A 348 17.45 1.55 6.86
C ASN A 348 17.38 0.02 6.85
N GLN A 349 18.32 -0.67 7.50
CA GLN A 349 18.29 -2.12 7.68
C GLN A 349 17.10 -2.56 8.54
N GLN A 350 16.81 -1.87 9.64
CA GLN A 350 15.64 -2.15 10.49
C GLN A 350 14.31 -1.82 9.77
N ILE A 351 14.24 -0.74 8.98
CA ILE A 351 13.06 -0.44 8.15
C ILE A 351 12.83 -1.58 7.14
N ARG A 352 13.88 -2.09 6.46
CA ARG A 352 13.78 -3.25 5.56
C ARG A 352 13.38 -4.52 6.30
N ALA A 353 13.97 -4.80 7.46
CA ALA A 353 13.63 -5.96 8.28
C ALA A 353 12.14 -5.98 8.64
N TRP A 354 11.58 -4.85 9.07
CA TRP A 354 10.15 -4.74 9.32
C TRP A 354 9.31 -4.78 8.04
N GLN A 355 9.78 -4.24 6.91
CA GLN A 355 9.08 -4.35 5.63
C GLN A 355 8.87 -5.82 5.23
N TYR A 356 9.95 -6.60 5.17
CA TYR A 356 9.94 -8.00 4.73
C TYR A 356 9.40 -9.00 5.76
N LEU A 357 9.24 -8.59 7.03
CA LEU A 357 8.67 -9.46 8.06
C LEU A 357 7.23 -9.89 7.67
N PRO A 358 6.90 -11.20 7.65
CA PRO A 358 5.55 -11.67 7.33
C PRO A 358 4.49 -11.08 8.26
N GLN A 359 3.24 -10.97 7.79
CA GLN A 359 2.17 -10.35 8.57
C GLN A 359 1.83 -11.12 9.87
N GLU A 360 2.08 -12.43 9.90
CA GLU A 360 1.94 -13.23 11.13
C GLU A 360 3.03 -12.87 12.14
N ALA A 361 4.30 -12.92 11.75
CA ALA A 361 5.42 -12.51 12.60
C ALA A 361 5.30 -11.05 13.09
N LYS A 362 4.68 -10.14 12.31
CA LYS A 362 4.31 -8.79 12.76
C LYS A 362 3.24 -8.77 13.87
N ARG A 363 2.32 -9.75 13.90
CA ARG A 363 1.33 -9.93 14.97
C ARG A 363 1.97 -10.57 16.20
N GLU A 364 2.75 -11.63 16.01
CA GLU A 364 3.50 -12.31 17.09
C GLU A 364 4.45 -11.34 17.81
N ALA A 365 5.12 -10.45 17.07
CA ALA A 365 5.95 -9.39 17.63
C ALA A 365 5.17 -8.29 18.39
N GLY A 366 3.83 -8.40 18.54
CA GLY A 366 3.00 -7.44 19.25
C GLY A 366 2.79 -6.10 18.53
N GLY A 367 3.08 -6.05 17.22
CA GLY A 367 3.07 -4.81 16.43
C GLY A 367 4.36 -3.99 16.52
N TRP A 368 4.42 -2.90 15.74
CA TRP A 368 5.68 -2.19 15.49
C TRP A 368 6.29 -1.53 16.75
N ILE A 369 5.49 -1.17 17.75
CA ILE A 369 5.96 -0.54 19.00
C ILE A 369 6.78 -1.54 19.81
N THR A 370 6.21 -2.70 20.10
CA THR A 370 6.83 -3.78 20.86
C THR A 370 8.08 -4.29 20.15
N TRP A 371 8.00 -4.47 18.82
CA TRP A 371 9.16 -4.81 17.99
C TRP A 371 10.26 -3.75 18.06
N ALA A 372 9.92 -2.46 17.92
CA ALA A 372 10.90 -1.37 18.00
C ALA A 372 11.60 -1.33 19.37
N GLN A 373 10.84 -1.49 20.45
CA GLN A 373 11.39 -1.55 21.81
C GLN A 373 12.34 -2.75 21.99
N ALA A 374 11.96 -3.94 21.50
CA ALA A 374 12.81 -5.14 21.56
C ALA A 374 14.11 -5.00 20.73
N GLN A 375 14.09 -4.20 19.67
CA GLN A 375 15.26 -3.87 18.85
C GLN A 375 16.07 -2.67 19.37
N GLY A 376 15.72 -2.11 20.54
CA GLY A 376 16.38 -0.93 21.10
C GLY A 376 16.20 0.34 20.26
N ILE A 377 15.14 0.41 19.44
CA ILE A 377 14.81 1.54 18.56
C ILE A 377 13.89 2.51 19.31
N THR A 378 14.10 3.82 19.14
CA THR A 378 13.15 4.81 19.69
C THR A 378 11.77 4.69 19.04
N ILE A 379 10.71 4.70 19.86
CA ILE A 379 9.32 4.60 19.37
C ILE A 379 9.00 5.84 18.53
N GLY A 380 9.54 7.00 18.91
CA GLY A 380 9.45 8.24 18.13
C GLY A 380 10.05 8.12 16.72
N SER A 381 11.21 7.46 16.56
CA SER A 381 11.81 7.25 15.23
C SER A 381 11.05 6.18 14.44
N ALA A 382 10.74 5.04 15.07
CA ALA A 382 9.99 3.96 14.43
C ALA A 382 8.59 4.41 13.94
N ARG A 383 7.88 5.27 14.71
CA ARG A 383 6.56 5.84 14.33
C ARG A 383 6.58 6.53 12.96
N THR A 384 7.69 7.18 12.61
CA THR A 384 7.81 7.94 11.36
C THR A 384 7.86 7.01 10.15
N PHE A 385 8.38 5.79 10.29
CA PHE A 385 8.68 4.90 9.17
C PHE A 385 7.85 3.60 9.14
N LEU A 386 7.31 3.14 10.28
CA LEU A 386 6.65 1.83 10.42
C LEU A 386 5.13 1.92 10.65
N THR A 387 4.43 0.86 10.26
CA THR A 387 3.02 0.59 10.59
C THR A 387 2.85 -0.89 10.95
N ASN A 388 1.75 -1.28 11.61
CA ASN A 388 1.49 -2.69 11.97
C ASN A 388 1.35 -3.63 10.75
N SER A 389 1.22 -3.08 9.53
CA SER A 389 1.14 -3.83 8.27
C SER A 389 2.39 -3.70 7.40
N GLY A 390 3.39 -2.90 7.77
CA GLY A 390 4.54 -2.59 6.93
C GLY A 390 5.09 -1.20 7.20
N LEU A 391 5.16 -0.35 6.18
CA LEU A 391 5.80 0.97 6.24
C LEU A 391 4.80 2.13 6.16
N THR A 392 5.22 3.32 6.58
CA THR A 392 4.56 4.60 6.23
C THR A 392 5.02 5.07 4.84
N SER A 393 4.44 6.15 4.32
CA SER A 393 4.95 6.81 3.11
C SER A 393 6.43 7.22 3.25
N PHE A 394 6.80 7.81 4.39
CA PHE A 394 8.19 8.17 4.70
C PHE A 394 9.09 6.93 4.82
N GLY A 395 8.56 5.81 5.33
CA GLY A 395 9.25 4.51 5.35
C GLY A 395 9.57 4.01 3.94
N THR A 396 8.57 4.02 3.05
CA THR A 396 8.76 3.63 1.64
C THR A 396 9.70 4.58 0.91
N GLU A 397 9.58 5.89 1.13
CA GLU A 397 10.40 6.91 0.48
C GLU A 397 11.87 6.85 0.92
N ARG A 398 12.12 6.66 2.22
CA ARG A 398 13.48 6.53 2.77
C ARG A 398 14.24 5.32 2.23
N LEU A 399 13.54 4.28 1.80
CA LEU A 399 14.15 3.08 1.20
C LEU A 399 14.36 3.18 -0.32
N LYS A 400 13.85 4.22 -0.98
CA LYS A 400 14.11 4.44 -2.41
C LYS A 400 15.60 4.64 -2.72
N PRO A 401 16.06 4.20 -3.91
CA PRO A 401 17.40 4.51 -4.40
C PRO A 401 17.61 6.04 -4.51
N PRO A 402 18.85 6.54 -4.46
CA PRO A 402 19.12 7.98 -4.38
C PRO A 402 18.50 8.82 -5.50
N GLY A 403 18.39 8.27 -6.72
CA GLY A 403 17.82 8.96 -7.88
C GLY A 403 16.29 9.13 -7.87
N GLU A 404 15.56 8.44 -6.99
CA GLU A 404 14.10 8.54 -6.87
C GLU A 404 13.63 9.31 -5.62
N ARG A 405 14.56 9.76 -4.78
CA ARG A 405 14.20 10.62 -3.64
C ARG A 405 13.91 12.00 -4.20
N GLY A 406 12.71 12.52 -3.93
CA GLY A 406 12.36 13.89 -4.30
C GLY A 406 13.46 14.83 -3.83
N THR A 407 13.93 15.70 -4.72
CA THR A 407 15.08 16.57 -4.44
C THR A 407 14.85 17.34 -3.15
N SER A 408 15.71 17.12 -2.16
CA SER A 408 15.68 17.94 -0.96
C SER A 408 15.96 19.38 -1.37
N ILE A 409 15.07 20.31 -0.99
CA ILE A 409 15.29 21.74 -1.21
C ILE A 409 16.55 22.12 -0.45
N THR A 410 17.66 22.26 -1.19
CA THR A 410 18.93 22.73 -0.65
C THR A 410 18.84 24.24 -0.45
N ASN A 411 19.50 24.73 0.59
CA ASN A 411 19.46 26.14 1.00
C ASN A 411 20.00 27.16 -0.05
N MET A 412 20.36 26.72 -1.26
CA MET A 412 20.71 27.60 -2.38
C MET A 412 19.49 28.25 -3.05
N GLN A 413 18.26 27.79 -2.78
CA GLN A 413 17.03 28.34 -3.37
C GLN A 413 16.34 29.42 -2.50
N ILE A 414 16.97 29.86 -1.41
CA ILE A 414 16.53 31.02 -0.63
C ILE A 414 17.52 32.17 -0.91
N ARG A 415 17.20 33.00 -1.90
CA ARG A 415 17.87 34.27 -2.17
C ARG A 415 16.90 35.28 -2.78
#